data_AF-A0A5H2XPU1-F1
#
_entry.id   AF-A0A5H2XPU1-F1
#
_cell.length_a   1.000
_cell.length_b   1.000
_cell.length_c   1.000
_cell.angle_alpha   90.00
_cell.angle_beta   90.00
_cell.angle_gamma   90.00
#
_symmetry.space_group_name_H-M   'P 1'
#
loop_
_entity.id
_entity.type
_entity.pdbx_description
1 polymer ?
#
loop_
_entity_poly.entity_id
_entity_poly.type
_entity_poly.pdbx_seq_one_letter_code
_entity_poly.pdbx_strand_id
1 'polypeptide(L)'
;MADESEYRQIVGSLLYLTATRPDIMFASSLLARFMHNPTRKHMGTAKRVLRYVQGTLEYGVEYKKGKAATLIGYCDSDWAGSEDDRRSTSGYVFTLGSGMFSWASIKQNTVALSTAEAEYVSAAEATSQAKWLRFILEDFGEEQVEGTPILCDNTLP
;
A
#
# COMPACT_ATOMS: atom_id res chain seq x y z
N MET A 1 -1.66 -22.44 18.44
CA MET A 1 -1.05 -21.12 18.18
C MET A 1 0.28 -21.31 17.47
N ALA A 2 0.80 -20.27 16.81
CA ALA A 2 2.17 -20.25 16.27
C ALA A 2 3.11 -19.54 17.27
N ASP A 3 4.43 -19.67 17.09
CA ASP A 3 5.40 -18.93 17.90
C ASP A 3 5.33 -17.43 17.60
N GLU A 4 5.09 -16.61 18.64
CA GLU A 4 4.90 -15.17 18.49
C GLU A 4 6.18 -14.46 18.06
N SER A 5 7.32 -14.88 18.60
CA SER A 5 8.62 -14.27 18.33
C SER A 5 9.07 -14.50 16.89
N GLU A 6 9.01 -15.75 16.40
CA GLU A 6 9.28 -16.11 15.01
C GLU A 6 8.34 -15.34 14.07
N TYR A 7 7.04 -15.28 14.40
CA TYR A 7 6.07 -14.59 13.57
C TYR A 7 6.36 -13.09 13.45
N ARG A 8 6.63 -12.40 14.58
CA ARG A 8 6.97 -10.97 14.60
C ARG A 8 8.25 -10.70 13.82
N GLN A 9 9.26 -11.56 13.93
CA GLN A 9 10.50 -11.42 13.18
C GLN A 9 10.27 -11.50 11.66
N ILE A 10 9.49 -12.49 11.22
CA ILE A 10 9.15 -12.65 9.80
C ILE A 10 8.36 -11.44 9.30
N VAL A 11 7.28 -11.07 9.99
CA VAL A 11 6.42 -9.96 9.56
C VAL A 11 7.17 -8.63 9.60
N GLY A 12 7.99 -8.37 10.62
CA GLY A 12 8.84 -7.18 10.66
C GLY A 12 9.83 -7.12 9.50
N SER A 13 10.43 -8.26 9.13
CA SER A 13 11.33 -8.33 7.97
C SER A 13 10.59 -8.08 6.64
N LEU A 14 9.37 -8.60 6.51
CA LEU A 14 8.52 -8.33 5.35
C LEU A 14 8.14 -6.85 5.27
N LEU A 15 7.74 -6.24 6.38
CA LEU A 15 7.43 -4.80 6.48
C LEU A 15 8.64 -3.93 6.15
N TYR A 16 9.86 -4.37 6.48
CA TYR A 16 11.06 -3.67 6.04
C TYR A 16 11.24 -3.76 4.52
N LEU A 17 11.01 -4.94 3.95
CA LEU A 17 11.15 -5.18 2.51
C LEU A 17 10.13 -4.39 1.67
N THR A 18 8.95 -4.07 2.22
CA THR A 18 7.93 -3.29 1.49
C THR A 18 8.43 -1.90 1.05
N ALA A 19 9.52 -1.38 1.64
CA ALA A 19 10.18 -0.13 1.21
C ALA A 19 10.75 -0.20 -0.21
N THR A 20 10.98 -1.41 -0.75
CA THR A 20 11.45 -1.64 -2.13
C THR A 20 10.55 -2.58 -2.92
N ARG A 21 9.61 -3.25 -2.23
CA ARG A 21 8.70 -4.26 -2.77
C ARG A 21 7.23 -3.89 -2.51
N PRO A 22 6.68 -2.93 -3.26
CA PRO A 22 5.28 -2.51 -3.12
C PRO A 22 4.28 -3.65 -3.34
N ASP A 23 4.65 -4.62 -4.17
CA ASP A 23 3.85 -5.80 -4.52
C ASP A 23 3.49 -6.69 -3.31
N ILE A 24 4.29 -6.68 -2.23
CA ILE A 24 3.99 -7.42 -0.99
C ILE A 24 3.40 -6.56 0.12
N MET A 25 3.13 -5.26 -0.14
CA MET A 25 2.68 -4.30 0.87
C MET A 25 1.38 -4.76 1.55
N PHE A 26 0.35 -5.07 0.76
CA PHE A 26 -0.95 -5.51 1.28
C PHE A 26 -0.81 -6.75 2.18
N ALA A 27 -0.14 -7.80 1.68
CA ALA A 27 0.02 -9.05 2.41
C ALA A 27 0.78 -8.85 3.73
N SER A 28 1.82 -8.01 3.73
CA SER A 28 2.62 -7.70 4.91
C SER A 28 1.82 -6.89 5.93
N SER A 29 1.10 -5.86 5.48
CA SER A 29 0.20 -5.04 6.32
C SER A 29 -0.94 -5.87 6.92
N LEU A 30 -1.49 -6.84 6.18
CA LEU A 30 -2.52 -7.74 6.69
C LEU A 30 -1.96 -8.66 7.78
N LEU A 31 -0.80 -9.28 7.55
CA LEU A 31 -0.15 -10.16 8.53
C LEU A 31 0.24 -9.42 9.82
N ALA A 32 0.61 -8.14 9.70
CA ALA A 32 0.93 -7.27 10.82
C ALA A 32 -0.21 -7.15 11.85
N ARG A 33 -1.47 -7.26 11.41
CA ARG A 33 -2.65 -7.18 12.28
C ARG A 33 -2.70 -8.30 13.34
N PHE A 34 -1.99 -9.41 13.10
CA PHE A 34 -2.04 -10.61 13.94
C PHE A 34 -0.77 -10.85 14.76
N MET A 35 0.10 -9.83 14.93
CA MET A 35 1.39 -9.96 15.64
C MET A 35 1.26 -10.33 17.13
N HIS A 36 0.11 -10.05 17.76
CA HIS A 36 -0.13 -10.33 19.18
C HIS A 36 -0.67 -11.73 19.44
N ASN A 37 -1.33 -12.37 18.47
CA ASN A 37 -1.92 -13.70 18.64
C ASN A 37 -1.98 -14.45 17.29
N PRO A 38 -0.83 -14.90 16.76
CA PRO A 38 -0.78 -15.55 15.45
C PRO A 38 -1.29 -17.00 15.50
N THR A 39 -2.13 -17.35 14.52
CA THR A 39 -2.56 -18.73 14.31
C THR A 39 -1.58 -19.47 13.40
N ARG A 40 -1.69 -20.81 13.34
CA ARG A 40 -0.91 -21.61 12.36
C ARG A 40 -1.22 -21.21 10.92
N LYS A 41 -2.45 -20.75 10.63
CA LYS A 41 -2.83 -20.22 9.32
C LYS A 41 -2.05 -18.95 9.00
N HIS A 42 -1.97 -18.00 9.95
CA HIS A 42 -1.19 -16.76 9.76
C HIS A 42 0.28 -17.07 9.49
N MET A 43 0.89 -17.98 10.26
CA MET A 43 2.27 -18.41 10.03
C MET A 43 2.45 -19.07 8.66
N GLY A 44 1.50 -19.90 8.22
CA GLY A 44 1.50 -20.50 6.89
C GLY A 44 1.48 -19.46 5.77
N THR A 45 0.64 -18.43 5.91
CA THR A 45 0.56 -17.29 4.98
C THR A 45 1.84 -16.47 4.97
N ALA A 46 2.42 -16.16 6.15
CA ALA A 46 3.71 -15.46 6.23
C ALA A 46 4.83 -16.22 5.51
N LYS A 47 4.92 -17.55 5.72
CA LYS A 47 5.88 -18.40 4.99
C LYS A 47 5.61 -18.47 3.49
N ARG A 48 4.36 -18.31 3.05
CA ARG A 48 4.03 -18.21 1.62
C ARG A 48 4.55 -16.91 1.01
N VAL A 49 4.42 -15.77 1.70
CA VAL A 49 5.00 -14.50 1.25
C VAL A 49 6.52 -14.61 1.16
N LEU A 50 7.18 -15.22 2.15
CA LEU A 50 8.64 -15.47 2.08
C LEU A 50 9.04 -16.30 0.86
N ARG A 51 8.30 -17.38 0.54
CA ARG A 51 8.56 -18.18 -0.67
C ARG A 51 8.36 -17.39 -1.95
N TYR A 52 7.35 -16.51 -1.99
CA TYR A 52 7.13 -15.63 -3.13
C TYR A 52 8.31 -14.66 -3.32
N VAL A 53 8.78 -14.02 -2.25
CA VAL A 53 9.98 -13.16 -2.27
C VAL A 53 11.20 -13.93 -2.77
N GLN A 54 11.42 -15.15 -2.25
CA GLN A 54 12.53 -16.01 -2.66
C GLN A 54 12.48 -16.37 -4.16
N GLY A 55 11.28 -16.52 -4.72
CA GLY A 55 11.09 -16.82 -6.14
C GLY A 55 11.06 -15.58 -7.06
N THR A 56 11.17 -14.37 -6.50
CA THR A 56 11.07 -13.09 -7.22
C THR A 56 12.14 -12.11 -6.71
N LEU A 57 13.35 -12.60 -6.46
CA LEU A 57 14.43 -11.78 -5.89
C LEU A 57 14.86 -10.65 -6.83
N GLU A 58 14.64 -10.84 -8.13
CA GLU A 58 14.90 -9.88 -9.20
C GLU A 58 13.82 -8.79 -9.35
N TYR A 59 12.71 -8.89 -8.62
CA TYR A 59 11.64 -7.89 -8.66
C TYR A 59 12.03 -6.67 -7.81
N GLY A 60 11.71 -5.49 -8.30
CA GLY A 60 11.93 -4.23 -7.60
C GLY A 60 11.46 -3.04 -8.43
N VAL A 61 11.63 -1.83 -7.88
CA VAL A 61 11.30 -0.59 -8.58
C VAL A 61 12.47 -0.17 -9.46
N GLU A 62 12.24 -0.05 -10.76
CA GLU A 62 13.22 0.47 -11.72
C GLU A 62 13.00 1.96 -11.95
N TYR A 63 14.07 2.77 -11.82
CA TYR A 63 14.04 4.20 -12.13
C TYR A 63 14.87 4.47 -13.39
N LYS A 64 14.25 5.14 -14.36
CA LYS A 64 14.87 5.59 -15.62
C LYS A 64 14.98 7.11 -15.66
N LYS A 65 16.12 7.59 -16.14
CA LYS A 65 16.34 9.03 -16.37
C LYS A 65 15.54 9.53 -17.57
N GLY A 66 15.29 10.84 -17.62
CA GLY A 66 14.70 11.50 -18.80
C GLY A 66 13.18 11.51 -18.86
N LYS A 67 12.49 11.12 -17.77
CA LYS A 67 11.06 11.38 -17.60
C LYS A 67 10.88 12.67 -16.80
N ALA A 68 9.92 13.50 -17.20
CA ALA A 68 9.55 14.70 -16.46
C ALA A 68 9.07 14.30 -15.06
N ALA A 69 9.44 15.06 -14.03
CA ALA A 69 9.05 14.82 -12.64
C ALA A 69 7.58 15.18 -12.40
N THR A 70 6.66 14.44 -13.04
CA THR A 70 5.23 14.64 -12.88
C THR A 70 4.71 13.70 -11.79
N LEU A 71 4.07 14.26 -10.77
CA LEU A 71 3.43 13.51 -9.71
C LEU A 71 2.09 12.97 -10.19
N ILE A 72 1.90 11.65 -10.09
CA ILE A 72 0.65 10.96 -10.42
C ILE A 72 0.31 10.03 -9.25
N GLY A 73 -0.94 10.08 -8.79
CA GLY A 73 -1.47 9.22 -7.75
C GLY A 73 -2.42 8.16 -8.32
N TYR A 74 -2.41 6.99 -7.70
CA TYR A 74 -3.34 5.91 -7.93
C TYR A 74 -3.99 5.56 -6.59
N CYS A 75 -5.31 5.34 -6.59
CA CYS A 75 -6.06 4.93 -5.42
C CYS A 75 -6.87 3.67 -5.72
N ASP A 76 -6.95 2.78 -4.73
CA ASP A 76 -7.76 1.56 -4.77
C ASP A 76 -8.36 1.28 -3.39
N SER A 77 -9.48 0.58 -3.33
CA SER A 77 -10.06 0.13 -2.07
C SER A 77 -10.64 -1.27 -2.20
N ASP A 78 -10.33 -2.16 -1.26
CA ASP A 78 -11.10 -3.40 -1.12
C ASP A 78 -12.38 -3.11 -0.32
N TRP A 79 -13.55 -3.47 -0.85
CA TRP A 79 -14.79 -3.42 -0.08
C TRP A 79 -15.01 -4.73 0.67
N ALA A 80 -15.28 -4.64 1.97
CA ALA A 80 -15.57 -5.78 2.85
C ALA A 80 -14.48 -6.89 2.85
N GLY A 81 -13.21 -6.55 2.56
CA GLY A 81 -12.12 -7.53 2.42
C GLY A 81 -11.69 -8.24 3.71
N SER A 82 -12.20 -7.81 4.87
CA SER A 82 -11.90 -8.38 6.19
C SER A 82 -13.14 -9.09 6.75
N GLU A 83 -13.17 -10.43 6.70
CA GLU A 83 -14.25 -11.24 7.33
C GLU A 83 -14.35 -10.99 8.86
N ASP A 84 -13.24 -10.58 9.48
CA ASP A 84 -13.12 -10.42 10.93
C ASP A 84 -13.85 -9.18 11.48
N ASP A 85 -13.83 -8.06 10.74
CA ASP A 85 -14.40 -6.79 11.21
C ASP A 85 -15.10 -5.94 10.14
N ARG A 86 -15.25 -6.48 8.92
CA ARG A 86 -15.91 -5.85 7.76
C ARG A 86 -15.32 -4.51 7.34
N ARG A 87 -14.13 -4.15 7.83
CA ARG A 87 -13.45 -2.90 7.44
C ARG A 87 -12.70 -3.11 6.14
N SER A 88 -12.88 -2.14 5.25
CA SER A 88 -12.16 -2.00 4.00
C SER A 88 -10.68 -1.65 4.23
N THR A 89 -9.86 -1.91 3.22
CA THR A 89 -8.45 -1.55 3.14
C THR A 89 -8.26 -0.62 1.95
N SER A 90 -7.81 0.59 2.21
CA SER A 90 -7.39 1.53 1.16
C SER A 90 -5.97 1.20 0.73
N GLY A 91 -5.70 1.36 -0.55
CA GLY A 91 -4.37 1.35 -1.13
C GLY A 91 -4.12 2.63 -1.93
N TYR A 92 -2.90 3.14 -1.90
CA TYR A 92 -2.47 4.13 -2.86
C TYR A 92 -1.03 3.88 -3.32
N VAL A 93 -0.73 4.37 -4.52
CA VAL A 93 0.62 4.39 -5.08
C VAL A 93 0.83 5.73 -5.78
N PHE A 94 1.98 6.35 -5.56
CA PHE A 94 2.41 7.58 -6.21
C PHE A 94 3.64 7.33 -7.04
N THR A 95 3.61 7.83 -8.27
CA THR A 95 4.72 7.82 -9.21
C THR A 95 5.27 9.22 -9.42
N LEU A 96 6.59 9.30 -9.60
CA LEU A 96 7.27 10.51 -10.01
C LEU A 96 8.23 10.14 -11.15
N GLY A 97 8.04 10.77 -12.31
CA GLY A 97 8.84 10.48 -13.48
C GLY A 97 8.66 9.05 -14.00
N SER A 98 9.64 8.18 -13.73
CA SER A 98 9.70 6.83 -14.33
C SER A 98 9.31 5.71 -13.38
N GLY A 99 9.15 5.98 -12.09
CA GLY A 99 8.94 4.95 -11.08
C GLY A 99 7.98 5.37 -9.97
N MET A 100 7.47 4.36 -9.25
CA MET A 100 6.71 4.56 -8.02
C MET A 100 7.65 4.81 -6.85
N PHE A 101 7.31 5.72 -5.94
CA PHE A 101 8.21 6.10 -4.84
C PHE A 101 7.51 6.20 -3.48
N SER A 102 6.17 6.28 -3.46
CA SER A 102 5.38 6.35 -2.22
C SER A 102 4.14 5.48 -2.37
N TRP A 103 3.89 4.58 -1.44
CA TRP A 103 2.75 3.68 -1.46
C TRP A 103 2.36 3.26 -0.05
N ALA A 104 1.10 2.88 0.13
CA ALA A 104 0.62 2.33 1.38
C ALA A 104 -0.56 1.38 1.16
N SER A 105 -0.75 0.49 2.13
CA SER A 105 -1.98 -0.29 2.29
C SER A 105 -2.45 -0.11 3.73
N ILE A 106 -3.60 0.53 3.89
CA ILE A 106 -4.09 1.09 5.15
C ILE A 106 -5.47 0.50 5.43
N LYS A 107 -5.67 -0.01 6.64
CA LYS A 107 -7.00 -0.43 7.09
C LYS A 107 -7.84 0.80 7.39
N GLN A 108 -9.02 0.91 6.81
CA GLN A 108 -9.93 2.01 7.10
C GLN A 108 -10.39 1.98 8.57
N ASN A 109 -10.55 3.16 9.17
CA ASN A 109 -10.96 3.28 10.58
C ASN A 109 -12.45 2.97 10.78
N THR A 110 -13.27 3.31 9.78
CA THR A 110 -14.72 3.11 9.78
C THR A 110 -15.10 1.94 8.87
N VAL A 111 -16.24 1.30 9.16
CA VAL A 111 -16.83 0.30 8.28
C VAL A 111 -17.59 1.05 7.19
N ALA A 112 -17.16 0.92 5.95
CA ALA A 112 -17.88 1.48 4.81
C ALA A 112 -19.19 0.72 4.58
N LEU A 113 -20.27 1.45 4.34
CA LEU A 113 -21.60 0.90 4.08
C LEU A 113 -21.82 0.55 2.60
N SER A 114 -20.91 0.99 1.71
CA SER A 114 -20.93 0.69 0.29
C SER A 114 -19.52 0.68 -0.31
N THR A 115 -19.36 0.11 -1.51
CA THR A 115 -18.12 0.18 -2.29
C THR A 115 -17.75 1.64 -2.58
N ALA A 116 -18.74 2.45 -2.98
CA ALA A 116 -18.55 3.87 -3.26
C ALA A 116 -18.03 4.66 -2.04
N GLU A 117 -18.50 4.33 -0.83
CA GLU A 117 -17.98 4.95 0.40
C GLU A 117 -16.52 4.53 0.68
N ALA A 118 -16.19 3.25 0.49
CA ALA A 118 -14.82 2.76 0.66
C ALA A 118 -13.85 3.42 -0.33
N GLU A 119 -14.29 3.57 -1.59
CA GLU A 119 -13.54 4.26 -2.65
C GLU A 119 -13.35 5.73 -2.32
N TYR A 120 -14.40 6.41 -1.85
CA TYR A 120 -14.32 7.82 -1.44
C TYR A 120 -13.31 8.03 -0.31
N VAL A 121 -13.28 7.13 0.68
CA VAL A 121 -12.28 7.17 1.76
C VAL A 121 -10.87 6.97 1.21
N SER A 122 -10.65 6.01 0.31
CA SER A 122 -9.34 5.78 -0.30
C SER A 122 -8.87 6.98 -1.14
N ALA A 123 -9.76 7.58 -1.93
CA ALA A 123 -9.48 8.79 -2.70
C ALA A 123 -9.14 9.98 -1.79
N ALA A 124 -9.82 10.14 -0.65
CA ALA A 124 -9.52 11.18 0.33
C ALA A 124 -8.13 10.97 0.97
N GLU A 125 -7.78 9.74 1.33
CA GLU A 125 -6.45 9.38 1.86
C GLU A 125 -5.34 9.65 0.83
N ALA A 126 -5.54 9.22 -0.42
CA ALA A 126 -4.62 9.51 -1.52
C ALA A 126 -4.47 11.03 -1.75
N THR A 127 -5.57 11.79 -1.71
CA THR A 127 -5.52 13.25 -1.88
C THR A 127 -4.73 13.94 -0.77
N SER A 128 -4.90 13.50 0.47
CA SER A 128 -4.12 14.00 1.60
C SER A 128 -2.61 13.74 1.40
N GLN A 129 -2.26 12.52 0.98
CA GLN A 129 -0.88 12.16 0.67
C GLN A 129 -0.32 12.97 -0.51
N ALA A 130 -1.11 13.17 -1.57
CA ALA A 130 -0.71 13.98 -2.72
C ALA A 130 -0.37 15.41 -2.32
N LYS A 131 -1.19 16.02 -1.45
CA LYS A 131 -0.95 17.36 -0.92
C LYS A 131 0.36 17.43 -0.14
N TRP A 132 0.62 16.46 0.74
CA TRP A 132 1.88 16.38 1.48
C TRP A 132 3.09 16.20 0.55
N LEU A 133 2.99 15.33 -0.46
CA LEU A 133 4.04 15.12 -1.45
C LEU A 133 4.34 16.37 -2.26
N ARG A 134 3.32 17.16 -2.63
CA ARG A 134 3.52 18.43 -3.35
C ARG A 134 4.33 19.43 -2.53
N PHE A 135 4.06 19.55 -1.22
CA PHE A 135 4.86 20.41 -0.35
C PHE A 135 6.33 19.99 -0.32
N ILE A 136 6.60 18.68 -0.25
CA ILE A 136 7.98 18.17 -0.28
C ILE A 136 8.67 18.41 -1.62
N LEU A 137 7.94 18.22 -2.73
CA LEU A 137 8.48 18.47 -4.06
C LEU A 137 8.80 19.95 -4.28
N GLU A 138 7.98 20.86 -3.75
CA GLU A 138 8.24 22.29 -3.75
C GLU A 138 9.54 22.61 -2.98
N ASP A 139 9.74 22.04 -1.79
CA ASP A 139 10.98 22.19 -1.01
C ASP A 139 12.22 21.68 -1.76
N PHE A 140 12.07 20.68 -2.64
CA PHE A 140 13.12 20.16 -3.50
C PHE A 140 13.30 20.92 -4.84
N GLY A 141 12.50 21.96 -5.08
CA GLY A 141 12.55 22.75 -6.32
C GLY A 141 11.88 22.08 -7.53
N GLU A 142 11.07 21.04 -7.30
CA GLU A 142 10.30 20.30 -8.31
C GLU A 142 8.80 20.61 -8.19
N GLU A 143 8.46 21.90 -8.12
CA GLU A 143 7.10 22.37 -7.95
C GLU A 143 6.16 21.81 -9.04
N GLN A 144 5.04 21.24 -8.60
CA GLN A 144 4.03 20.69 -9.50
C GLN A 144 3.00 21.78 -9.84
N VAL A 145 3.21 22.56 -10.91
CA VAL A 145 2.30 23.69 -11.23
C VAL A 145 0.87 23.23 -11.52
N GLU A 146 0.72 22.15 -12.29
CA GLU A 146 -0.57 21.58 -12.65
C GLU A 146 -1.18 20.77 -11.50
N GLY A 147 -2.50 20.53 -11.57
CA GLY A 147 -3.18 19.63 -10.65
C GLY A 147 -2.60 18.21 -10.70
N THR A 148 -2.46 17.57 -9.54
CA THR A 148 -1.99 16.17 -9.46
C THR A 148 -3.14 15.23 -9.82
N PRO A 149 -3.05 14.45 -10.91
CA PRO A 149 -4.06 13.46 -11.23
C PRO A 149 -4.04 12.35 -10.19
N ILE A 150 -5.23 12.03 -9.66
CA ILE A 150 -5.47 10.86 -8.82
C ILE A 150 -6.38 9.95 -9.61
N LEU A 151 -5.84 8.82 -10.05
CA LEU A 151 -6.52 7.82 -10.83
C LEU A 151 -7.10 6.78 -9.89
N CYS A 152 -8.42 6.65 -9.88
CA CYS A 152 -9.12 5.62 -9.12
C CYS A 152 -9.85 4.71 -10.11
N ASP A 153 -9.82 3.41 -9.81
CA ASP A 153 -10.67 2.41 -10.44
C ASP A 153 -12.12 2.71 -10.04
N ASN A 154 -12.78 3.56 -10.82
CA ASN A 154 -14.20 3.81 -10.70
C ASN A 154 -14.87 3.39 -12.00
N THR A 155 -15.23 2.11 -12.12
CA THR A 155 -16.38 1.74 -12.97
C THR A 155 -17.66 1.99 -12.18
N LEU A 156 -18.00 3.26 -11.95
CA LEU A 156 -19.34 3.60 -11.46
C LEU A 156 -20.34 3.34 -12.61
N PRO A 157 -21.35 2.47 -12.45
CA PRO A 157 -22.49 2.39 -13.36
C PRO A 157 -23.39 3.62 -13.29
#